data_AF-A0A1I8FWG8-F1
#
_entry.id   AF-A0A1I8FWG8-F1
#
_cell.length_a   1.000
_cell.length_b   1.000
_cell.length_c   1.000
_cell.angle_alpha   90.00
_cell.angle_beta   90.00
_cell.angle_gamma   90.00
#
_symmetry.space_group_name_H-M   'P 1'
#
loop_
_entity.id
_entity.type
_entity.pdbx_description
1 polymer ?
#
loop_
_entity_poly.entity_id
_entity_poly.type
_entity_poly.pdbx_seq_one_letter_code
_entity_poly.pdbx_strand_id
1 'polypeptide(L)'
;MLGAEFIDTISSWDIQHQVGVEDFADRWNFLFTTGVLIMCTVIVAARQYIVGEPITCFIPSQVSGSTFEDYMENICWVQGTYPLPVDSQFSNTEEFWKSLASKKLMYYQWVPFILGLQTMLFYLPRIVWLALASRRSGADSQALVARAAEAGTSDGEDREKIVHQTAVDLEQLLLLAK
;
A
#
# COMPACT_ATOMS: atom_id res chain seq x y z
N MET A 1 6.49 15.74 -10.14
CA MET A 1 7.35 15.98 -8.97
C MET A 1 7.35 14.79 -8.00
N LEU A 2 6.21 14.13 -7.73
CA LEU A 2 6.16 12.88 -6.95
C LEU A 2 6.94 11.69 -7.56
N GLY A 3 6.91 11.53 -8.89
CA GLY A 3 7.62 10.42 -9.56
C GLY A 3 9.15 10.56 -9.56
N ALA A 4 9.67 11.79 -9.52
CA ALA A 4 11.11 12.02 -9.43
C ALA A 4 11.64 11.74 -8.02
N GLU A 5 10.89 12.13 -6.97
CA GLU A 5 11.23 11.75 -5.60
C GLU A 5 11.10 10.24 -5.36
N PHE A 6 10.11 9.57 -5.97
CA PHE A 6 9.99 8.12 -5.91
C PHE A 6 11.15 7.41 -6.62
N ILE A 7 11.57 7.91 -7.79
CA ILE A 7 12.73 7.39 -8.52
C ILE A 7 14.04 7.69 -7.79
N ASP A 8 14.21 8.86 -7.18
CA ASP A 8 15.38 9.17 -6.34
C ASP A 8 15.40 8.28 -5.07
N THR A 9 14.24 8.03 -4.48
CA THR A 9 14.09 7.10 -3.34
C THR A 9 14.42 5.66 -3.73
N ILE A 10 14.08 5.24 -4.97
CA ILE A 10 14.47 3.93 -5.51
C ILE A 10 15.93 3.91 -5.95
N SER A 11 16.50 5.02 -6.44
CA SER A 11 17.91 5.07 -6.86
C SER A 11 18.88 5.08 -5.68
N SER A 12 18.43 5.62 -4.53
CA SER A 12 19.12 5.48 -3.25
C SER A 12 18.90 4.11 -2.60
N TRP A 13 18.14 3.20 -3.24
CA TRP A 13 18.17 1.77 -2.93
C TRP A 13 19.47 1.13 -3.42
N ASP A 14 20.56 1.56 -2.81
CA ASP A 14 21.57 0.60 -2.41
C ASP A 14 21.03 -0.28 -1.26
N ILE A 15 19.88 -0.93 -1.50
CA ILE A 15 19.22 -1.84 -0.55
C ILE A 15 20.14 -3.02 -0.23
N GLN A 16 21.12 -3.32 -1.07
CA GLN A 16 22.05 -4.41 -0.82
C GLN A 16 23.21 -4.02 0.11
N HIS A 17 23.58 -2.74 0.23
CA HIS A 17 24.67 -2.30 1.12
C HIS A 17 24.22 -1.59 2.40
N GLN A 18 22.94 -1.28 2.58
CA GLN A 18 22.45 -0.92 3.93
C GLN A 18 22.35 -2.17 4.80
N VAL A 19 23.45 -2.48 5.48
CA VAL A 19 23.50 -3.46 6.56
C VAL A 19 22.60 -2.97 7.68
N GLY A 20 21.47 -3.65 7.85
CA GLY A 20 20.43 -3.29 8.81
C GLY A 20 19.73 -4.54 9.30
N VAL A 21 19.00 -4.41 10.41
CA VAL A 21 18.33 -5.54 11.09
C VAL A 21 17.16 -6.10 10.26
N GLU A 22 16.68 -5.35 9.27
CA GLU A 22 15.56 -5.77 8.40
C GLU A 22 16.06 -6.72 7.31
N ASP A 23 15.47 -7.92 7.26
CA ASP A 23 15.76 -8.94 6.26
C ASP A 23 15.22 -8.56 4.87
N PHE A 24 15.71 -9.25 3.83
CA PHE A 24 15.23 -9.06 2.47
C PHE A 24 13.70 -9.22 2.34
N ALA A 25 13.13 -10.24 3.02
CA ALA A 25 11.70 -10.49 2.99
C ALA A 25 10.88 -9.30 3.51
N ASP A 26 11.33 -8.65 4.57
CA ASP A 26 10.67 -7.48 5.15
C ASP A 26 10.68 -6.31 4.17
N ARG A 27 11.83 -6.05 3.55
CA ARG A 27 12.02 -4.97 2.57
C ARG A 27 11.09 -5.12 1.35
N TRP A 28 10.94 -6.33 0.84
CA TRP A 28 9.98 -6.59 -0.25
C TRP A 28 8.52 -6.38 0.19
N ASN A 29 8.20 -6.75 1.41
CA ASN A 29 6.84 -6.61 1.91
C ASN A 29 6.45 -5.14 2.13
N PHE A 30 7.20 -4.39 2.94
CA PHE A 30 6.78 -3.03 3.29
C PHE A 30 7.02 -1.99 2.19
N LEU A 31 7.87 -2.28 1.22
CA LEU A 31 8.36 -1.26 0.27
C LEU A 31 8.04 -1.60 -1.18
N PHE A 32 8.22 -2.84 -1.63
CA PHE A 32 7.72 -3.22 -2.96
C PHE A 32 6.20 -3.40 -2.96
N THR A 33 5.63 -4.21 -2.06
CA THR A 33 4.19 -4.48 -2.05
C THR A 33 3.39 -3.21 -1.76
N THR A 34 3.78 -2.43 -0.75
CA THR A 34 3.16 -1.13 -0.45
C THR A 34 3.27 -0.17 -1.64
N GLY A 35 4.43 -0.10 -2.32
CA GLY A 35 4.61 0.75 -3.49
C GLY A 35 3.67 0.40 -4.66
N VAL A 36 3.51 -0.90 -4.94
CA VAL A 36 2.56 -1.39 -5.95
C VAL A 36 1.12 -1.04 -5.55
N LEU A 37 0.75 -1.28 -4.28
CA LEU A 37 -0.60 -0.96 -3.79
C LEU A 37 -0.91 0.54 -3.85
N ILE A 38 0.06 1.42 -3.53
CA ILE A 38 -0.08 2.88 -3.70
C ILE A 38 -0.35 3.22 -5.16
N MET A 39 0.45 2.68 -6.08
CA MET A 39 0.28 2.93 -7.51
C MET A 39 -1.11 2.50 -7.99
N CYS A 40 -1.54 1.28 -7.66
CA CYS A 40 -2.87 0.77 -8.00
C CYS A 40 -3.98 1.64 -7.39
N THR A 41 -3.84 2.03 -6.12
CA THR A 41 -4.80 2.91 -5.43
C THR A 41 -4.95 4.23 -6.17
N VAL A 42 -3.82 4.88 -6.52
CA VAL A 42 -3.82 6.16 -7.22
C VAL A 42 -4.44 6.04 -8.61
N ILE A 43 -4.07 5.01 -9.38
CA ILE A 43 -4.60 4.81 -10.74
C ILE A 43 -6.13 4.60 -10.70
N VAL A 44 -6.61 3.72 -9.82
CA VAL A 44 -8.04 3.42 -9.70
C VAL A 44 -8.80 4.64 -9.18
N ALA A 45 -8.32 5.29 -8.12
CA ALA A 45 -8.97 6.48 -7.56
C ALA A 45 -9.00 7.64 -8.58
N ALA A 46 -7.93 7.83 -9.35
CA ALA A 46 -7.89 8.86 -10.38
C ALA A 46 -8.93 8.62 -11.47
N ARG A 47 -9.06 7.37 -11.94
CA ARG A 47 -10.08 7.00 -12.92
C ARG A 47 -11.50 7.11 -12.39
N GLN A 48 -11.72 6.81 -11.11
CA GLN A 48 -13.06 6.63 -10.57
C GLN A 48 -13.64 7.89 -9.91
N TYR A 49 -12.79 8.82 -9.47
CA TYR A 49 -13.23 10.01 -8.70
C TYR A 49 -12.64 11.34 -9.16
N ILE A 50 -11.52 11.35 -9.90
CA ILE A 50 -10.81 12.62 -10.21
C ILE A 50 -11.00 13.04 -11.66
N VAL A 51 -10.74 12.14 -12.61
CA VAL A 51 -10.63 12.48 -14.05
C VAL A 51 -11.64 11.73 -14.91
N GLY A 52 -12.12 10.57 -14.48
CA GLY A 52 -12.94 9.69 -15.30
C GLY A 52 -14.39 9.58 -14.85
N GLU A 53 -15.22 9.12 -15.78
CA GLU A 53 -16.58 8.64 -15.55
C GLU A 53 -16.51 7.17 -15.12
N PRO A 54 -16.96 6.81 -13.90
CA PRO A 54 -16.82 5.45 -13.39
C PRO A 54 -17.73 4.44 -14.10
N ILE A 55 -18.79 4.92 -14.75
CA ILE A 55 -19.73 4.13 -15.53
C ILE A 55 -20.36 5.01 -16.62
N THR A 56 -20.54 4.46 -17.81
CA THR A 56 -21.28 5.11 -18.90
C THR A 56 -22.58 4.35 -19.14
N CYS A 57 -23.70 5.07 -19.24
CA CYS A 57 -25.02 4.45 -19.38
C CYS A 57 -25.58 4.63 -20.80
N PHE A 58 -26.25 3.60 -21.32
CA PHE A 58 -27.04 3.75 -22.54
C PHE A 58 -28.41 4.35 -22.18
N ILE A 59 -28.63 5.60 -22.58
CA ILE A 59 -29.83 6.38 -22.26
C ILE A 59 -30.62 6.60 -23.55
N PRO A 60 -31.95 6.37 -23.57
CA PRO A 60 -32.75 6.56 -24.77
C PRO A 60 -32.77 8.03 -25.20
N SER A 61 -32.65 8.27 -26.52
CA SER A 61 -32.53 9.60 -27.13
C SER A 61 -33.75 10.52 -26.98
N GLN A 62 -34.85 10.02 -26.41
CA GLN A 62 -36.09 10.77 -26.19
C GLN A 62 -35.95 11.79 -25.03
N VAL A 63 -35.01 11.54 -24.12
CA VAL A 63 -34.66 12.42 -22.99
C VAL A 63 -33.21 12.86 -23.17
N SER A 64 -32.99 13.90 -23.98
CA SER A 64 -31.64 14.38 -24.33
C SER A 64 -31.21 15.55 -23.45
N GLY A 65 -29.99 15.49 -22.91
CA GLY A 65 -29.33 16.60 -22.24
C GLY A 65 -28.17 16.10 -21.38
N SER A 66 -26.99 16.71 -21.50
CA SER A 66 -25.79 16.29 -20.77
C SER A 66 -26.00 16.22 -19.25
N THR A 67 -26.75 17.17 -18.68
CA THR A 67 -27.08 17.16 -17.24
C THR A 67 -27.93 15.95 -16.82
N PHE A 68 -28.79 15.45 -17.71
CA PHE A 68 -29.60 14.27 -17.43
C PHE A 68 -28.76 12.99 -17.55
N GLU A 69 -27.84 12.94 -18.52
CA GLU A 69 -26.88 11.86 -18.67
C GLU A 69 -26.00 11.73 -17.42
N ASP A 70 -25.38 12.83 -16.99
CA ASP A 70 -24.59 12.88 -15.75
C ASP A 70 -25.40 12.41 -14.54
N TYR A 71 -26.66 12.84 -14.43
CA TYR A 71 -27.54 12.44 -13.32
C TYR A 71 -27.85 10.94 -13.33
N MET A 72 -28.16 10.37 -14.49
CA MET A 72 -28.42 8.95 -14.66
C MET A 72 -27.18 8.12 -14.35
N GLU A 73 -26.02 8.51 -14.85
CA GLU A 73 -24.75 7.83 -14.58
C GLU A 73 -24.39 7.86 -13.10
N ASN A 74 -24.57 9.00 -12.43
CA ASN A 74 -24.36 9.12 -10.99
C ASN A 74 -25.33 8.23 -10.20
N ILE A 75 -26.60 8.17 -10.59
CA ILE A 75 -27.57 7.28 -9.94
C ILE A 75 -27.19 5.82 -10.15
N CYS A 76 -26.88 5.41 -11.38
CA CYS A 76 -26.47 4.04 -11.68
C CYS A 76 -25.19 3.66 -10.94
N TRP A 77 -24.24 4.59 -10.84
CA TRP A 77 -23.03 4.39 -10.06
C TRP A 77 -23.34 4.21 -8.58
N VAL A 78 -24.05 5.13 -7.94
CA VAL A 78 -24.31 5.11 -6.49
C VAL A 78 -25.25 3.97 -6.09
N GLN A 79 -26.27 3.68 -6.89
CA GLN A 79 -27.22 2.60 -6.63
C GLN A 79 -26.64 1.22 -6.98
N GLY A 80 -25.60 1.16 -7.81
CA GLY A 80 -24.98 -0.07 -8.33
C GLY A 80 -25.80 -0.80 -9.38
N THR A 81 -25.23 -1.90 -9.87
CA THR A 81 -25.73 -2.58 -11.08
C THR A 81 -26.05 -4.05 -10.83
N TYR A 82 -26.84 -4.64 -11.72
CA TYR A 82 -27.17 -6.06 -11.70
C TYR A 82 -26.70 -6.72 -13.00
N PRO A 83 -25.95 -7.82 -12.94
CA PRO A 83 -25.53 -8.54 -14.14
C PRO A 83 -26.72 -9.33 -14.70
N LEU A 84 -27.13 -8.98 -15.92
CA LEU A 84 -28.22 -9.65 -16.65
C LEU A 84 -27.65 -10.33 -17.90
N PRO A 85 -27.92 -11.65 -18.10
CA PRO A 85 -27.60 -12.32 -19.36
C PRO A 85 -28.35 -11.69 -20.53
N VAL A 86 -27.72 -11.65 -21.71
CA VAL A 86 -28.31 -11.03 -22.91
C VAL A 86 -29.63 -11.72 -23.31
N ASP A 87 -29.72 -13.04 -23.12
CA ASP A 87 -30.92 -13.83 -23.46
C ASP A 87 -31.99 -13.83 -22.36
N SER A 88 -31.78 -13.09 -21.26
CA SER A 88 -32.74 -13.08 -20.16
C SER A 88 -34.00 -12.29 -20.54
N GLN A 89 -35.16 -12.92 -20.33
CA GLN A 89 -36.43 -12.22 -20.46
C GLN A 89 -36.64 -11.39 -19.20
N PHE A 90 -36.69 -10.07 -19.37
CA PHE A 90 -37.03 -9.16 -18.30
C PHE A 90 -38.49 -9.40 -17.87
N SER A 91 -38.70 -9.71 -16.59
CA SER A 91 -40.03 -9.82 -16.00
C SER A 91 -40.16 -8.84 -14.84
N ASN A 92 -41.18 -7.99 -14.86
CA ASN A 92 -41.44 -7.04 -13.77
C ASN A 92 -42.18 -7.70 -12.60
N THR A 93 -41.64 -8.80 -12.09
CA THR A 93 -42.20 -9.57 -10.97
C THR A 93 -41.30 -9.40 -9.75
N GLU A 94 -41.89 -9.39 -8.55
CA GLU A 94 -41.12 -9.30 -7.30
C GLU A 94 -40.08 -10.44 -7.17
N GLU A 95 -40.45 -11.66 -7.57
CA GLU A 95 -39.55 -12.82 -7.57
C GLU A 95 -38.32 -12.61 -8.45
N PHE A 96 -38.50 -11.97 -9.61
CA PHE A 96 -37.40 -11.64 -10.52
C PHE A 96 -36.46 -10.64 -9.84
N TRP A 97 -36.97 -9.52 -9.32
CA TRP A 97 -36.15 -8.52 -8.63
C TRP A 97 -35.43 -9.08 -7.41
N LYS A 98 -36.09 -9.95 -6.63
CA LYS A 98 -35.49 -10.64 -5.50
C LYS A 98 -34.34 -11.56 -5.92
N SER A 99 -34.47 -12.21 -7.08
CA SER A 99 -33.40 -13.05 -7.64
C SER A 99 -32.18 -12.24 -8.12
N LEU A 100 -32.38 -10.99 -8.55
CA LEU A 100 -31.28 -10.08 -8.91
C LEU A 100 -30.65 -9.42 -7.68
N ALA A 101 -31.41 -9.18 -6.61
CA ALA A 101 -30.93 -8.51 -5.40
C ALA A 101 -29.66 -9.17 -4.82
N SER A 102 -29.57 -10.51 -4.87
CA SER A 102 -28.39 -11.26 -4.41
C SER A 102 -27.16 -11.12 -5.32
N LYS A 103 -27.36 -10.67 -6.57
CA LYS A 103 -26.31 -10.49 -7.59
C LYS A 103 -25.90 -9.02 -7.76
N LYS A 104 -26.36 -8.13 -6.88
CA LYS A 104 -26.08 -6.69 -6.95
C LYS A 104 -24.58 -6.43 -6.84
N LEU A 105 -24.03 -5.66 -7.78
CA LEU A 105 -22.63 -5.27 -7.82
C LEU A 105 -22.48 -3.85 -7.26
N MET A 106 -21.88 -3.76 -6.07
CA MET A 106 -21.57 -2.50 -5.39
C MET A 106 -20.07 -2.37 -5.06
N TYR A 107 -19.27 -3.41 -5.30
CA TYR A 107 -17.89 -3.44 -4.78
C TYR A 107 -16.96 -2.48 -5.51
N TYR A 108 -17.24 -2.10 -6.77
CA TYR A 108 -16.38 -1.23 -7.57
C TYR A 108 -16.07 0.09 -6.86
N GLN A 109 -17.08 0.68 -6.20
CA GLN A 109 -16.96 1.90 -5.41
C GLN A 109 -15.93 1.77 -4.28
N TRP A 110 -15.81 0.57 -3.70
CA TRP A 110 -14.98 0.32 -2.52
C TRP A 110 -13.54 -0.06 -2.85
N VAL A 111 -13.26 -0.49 -4.09
CA VAL A 111 -11.93 -0.94 -4.53
C VAL A 111 -10.81 0.03 -4.13
N PRO A 112 -10.84 1.34 -4.46
CA PRO A 112 -9.75 2.24 -4.11
C PRO A 112 -9.60 2.44 -2.59
N PHE A 113 -10.69 2.41 -1.82
CA PHE A 113 -10.62 2.53 -0.36
C PHE A 113 -10.00 1.29 0.28
N ILE A 114 -10.35 0.10 -0.22
CA ILE A 114 -9.77 -1.16 0.26
C ILE A 114 -8.29 -1.26 -0.11
N LEU A 115 -7.89 -0.86 -1.32
CA LEU A 115 -6.48 -0.80 -1.71
C LEU A 115 -5.68 0.19 -0.85
N GLY A 116 -6.27 1.34 -0.53
CA GLY A 116 -5.68 2.30 0.41
C GLY A 116 -5.53 1.71 1.82
N LEU A 117 -6.55 1.01 2.33
CA LEU A 117 -6.47 0.32 3.61
C LEU A 117 -5.40 -0.79 3.62
N GLN A 118 -5.33 -1.59 2.56
CA GLN A 118 -4.30 -2.61 2.40
C GLN A 118 -2.92 -1.98 2.44
N THR A 119 -2.70 -0.88 1.72
CA THR A 119 -1.44 -0.12 1.77
C THR A 119 -1.05 0.24 3.21
N MET A 120 -2.00 0.78 4.00
CA MET A 120 -1.76 1.13 5.40
C MET A 120 -1.40 -0.11 6.23
N LEU A 121 -2.11 -1.22 6.05
CA LEU A 121 -1.90 -2.47 6.79
C LEU A 121 -0.55 -3.12 6.45
N PHE A 122 -0.08 -3.03 5.21
CA PHE A 122 1.23 -3.55 4.80
C PHE A 122 2.39 -2.68 5.33
N TYR A 123 2.18 -1.38 5.50
CA TYR A 123 3.19 -0.49 6.07
C TYR A 123 3.22 -0.48 7.61
N LEU A 124 2.11 -0.82 8.26
CA LEU A 124 1.95 -0.78 9.72
C LEU A 124 2.98 -1.62 10.49
N PRO A 125 3.30 -2.89 10.10
CA PRO A 125 4.29 -3.70 10.79
C PRO A 125 5.65 -3.01 10.91
N ARG A 126 6.09 -2.27 9.88
CA ARG A 126 7.33 -1.50 9.91
C ARG A 126 7.27 -0.35 10.91
N ILE A 127 6.16 0.40 10.94
CA ILE A 127 5.98 1.47 11.94
C ILE A 127 6.05 0.90 13.35
N VAL A 128 5.37 -0.24 13.59
CA VAL A 128 5.38 -0.91 14.89
C VAL A 128 6.79 -1.39 15.24
N TRP A 129 7.51 -1.98 14.30
CA TRP A 129 8.90 -2.39 14.47
C TRP A 129 9.80 -1.23 14.87
N LEU A 130 9.75 -0.11 14.12
CA LEU A 130 10.55 1.08 14.41
C LEU A 130 10.16 1.71 15.77
N ALA A 131 8.87 1.75 16.10
CA ALA A 131 8.39 2.27 17.37
C ALA A 131 8.82 1.40 18.57
N LEU A 132 8.85 0.08 18.41
CA LEU A 132 9.31 -0.84 19.45
C LEU A 132 10.83 -0.81 19.58
N ALA A 133 11.57 -0.84 18.47
CA ALA A 133 13.02 -0.79 18.47
C ALA A 133 13.54 0.49 19.13
N SER A 134 12.98 1.65 18.78
CA SER A 134 13.37 2.94 19.36
C SER A 134 13.03 3.10 20.84
N ARG A 135 11.91 2.53 21.32
CA ARG A 135 11.46 2.68 22.72
C ARG A 135 12.06 1.64 23.67
N ARG A 136 12.29 0.41 23.21
CA ARG A 136 12.70 -0.70 24.08
C ARG A 136 14.19 -0.92 24.12
N SER A 137 14.90 -0.64 23.03
CA SER A 137 16.27 -1.12 22.89
C SER A 137 17.32 -0.19 23.53
N GLY A 138 17.01 1.09 23.77
CA GLY A 138 17.91 2.07 24.42
C GLY A 138 19.17 2.42 23.62
N ALA A 139 19.73 1.46 22.90
CA ALA A 139 20.70 1.61 21.83
C ALA A 139 20.08 1.24 20.49
N ASP A 140 20.49 1.96 19.46
CA ASP A 140 20.07 1.75 18.09
C ASP A 140 20.70 0.46 17.56
N SER A 141 19.93 -0.63 17.52
CA SER A 141 20.37 -1.92 16.97
C SER A 141 20.77 -1.80 15.50
N GLN A 142 20.24 -0.82 14.77
CA GLN A 142 20.67 -0.51 13.41
C GLN A 142 22.06 0.10 13.39
N ALA A 143 22.37 1.00 14.33
CA ALA A 143 23.72 1.57 14.48
C ALA A 143 24.76 0.52 14.87
N LEU A 144 24.40 -0.44 15.73
CA LEU A 144 25.30 -1.54 16.10
C LEU A 144 25.64 -2.42 14.89
N VAL A 145 24.62 -2.78 14.09
CA VAL A 145 24.81 -3.57 12.87
C VAL A 145 25.61 -2.79 11.82
N ALA A 146 25.38 -1.48 11.69
CA ALA A 146 26.14 -0.62 10.78
C ALA A 146 27.63 -0.53 11.19
N ARG A 147 27.93 -0.32 12.47
CA ARG A 147 29.32 -0.32 13.00
C ARG A 147 30.01 -1.67 12.84
N ALA A 148 29.28 -2.77 13.05
CA ALA A 148 29.80 -4.11 12.83
C ALA A 148 30.12 -4.37 11.34
N ALA A 149 29.29 -3.86 10.42
CA ALA A 149 29.58 -3.92 8.99
C ALA A 149 30.77 -3.06 8.59
N GLU A 150 30.87 -1.84 9.14
CA GLU A 150 32.01 -0.94 8.95
C GLU A 150 33.32 -1.61 9.37
N ALA A 151 33.33 -2.26 10.55
CA ALA A 151 34.48 -3.05 11.02
C ALA A 151 34.88 -4.18 10.05
N GLY A 152 33.94 -4.74 9.29
CA GLY A 152 34.23 -5.74 8.26
C GLY A 152 34.96 -5.18 7.04
N THR A 153 34.87 -3.86 6.81
CA THR A 153 35.50 -3.16 5.67
C THR A 153 36.74 -2.34 6.07
N SER A 154 36.93 -2.07 7.35
CA SER A 154 38.11 -1.36 7.88
C SER A 154 39.29 -2.31 8.13
N ASP A 155 40.52 -1.78 8.07
CA ASP A 155 41.76 -2.54 8.30
C ASP A 155 42.64 -1.90 9.39
N GLY A 156 43.52 -2.72 10.00
CA GLY A 156 44.54 -2.25 10.94
C GLY A 156 43.98 -1.77 12.29
N GLU A 157 44.52 -0.65 12.78
CA GLU A 157 44.22 -0.07 14.10
C GLU A 157 42.77 0.43 14.20
N ASP A 158 42.21 0.91 13.09
CA ASP A 158 40.83 1.43 13.05
C ASP A 158 39.81 0.30 13.22
N ARG A 159 40.07 -0.87 12.61
CA ARG A 159 39.23 -2.07 12.82
C ARG A 159 39.20 -2.49 14.28
N GLU A 160 40.37 -2.54 14.92
CA GLU A 160 40.50 -2.98 16.32
C GLU A 160 39.72 -2.05 17.27
N LYS A 161 39.79 -0.73 17.03
CA LYS A 161 38.99 0.27 17.76
C LYS A 161 37.49 0.08 17.57
N ILE A 162 37.02 -0.09 16.33
CA ILE A 162 35.58 -0.24 16.03
C ILE A 162 35.05 -1.54 16.64
N VAL A 163 35.80 -2.66 16.54
CA VAL A 163 35.41 -3.94 17.14
C VAL A 163 35.33 -3.84 18.66
N HIS A 164 36.31 -3.22 19.31
CA HIS A 164 36.28 -3.04 20.76
C HIS A 164 35.09 -2.18 21.21
N GLN A 165 34.81 -1.07 20.54
CA GLN A 165 33.65 -0.22 20.86
C GLN A 165 32.33 -0.97 20.65
N THR A 166 32.18 -1.70 19.55
CA THR A 166 30.99 -2.50 19.23
C THR A 166 30.76 -3.61 20.28
N ALA A 167 31.82 -4.25 20.77
CA ALA A 167 31.74 -5.27 21.81
C ALA A 167 31.26 -4.70 23.16
N VAL A 168 31.77 -3.52 23.55
CA VAL A 168 31.34 -2.82 24.77
C VAL A 168 29.87 -2.41 24.69
N ASP A 169 29.45 -1.84 23.55
CA ASP A 169 28.06 -1.45 23.34
C ASP A 169 27.12 -2.67 23.41
N LEU A 170 27.51 -3.81 22.83
CA LEU A 170 26.77 -5.07 22.89
C LEU A 170 26.67 -5.62 24.33
N GLU A 171 27.74 -5.57 25.10
CA GLU A 171 27.75 -6.01 26.50
C GLU A 171 26.80 -5.15 27.36
N GLN A 172 26.83 -3.83 27.19
CA GLN A 172 25.94 -2.92 27.89
C GLN A 172 24.47 -3.22 27.57
N LEU A 173 24.15 -3.51 26.31
CA LEU A 173 22.81 -3.90 25.89
C LEU A 173 22.34 -5.20 26.53
N LEU A 174 23.21 -6.22 26.57
CA LEU A 174 22.88 -7.52 27.19
C LEU A 174 22.69 -7.41 28.69
N LEU A 175 23.42 -6.52 29.37
CA LEU A 175 23.32 -6.31 30.81
C LEU A 175 22.11 -5.44 31.21
N LEU A 176 21.71 -4.48 30.36
CA LEU A 176 20.50 -3.65 30.57
C LEU A 176 19.19 -4.39 30.26
N ALA A 177 19.24 -5.50 29.52
CA ALA A 177 18.09 -6.33 29.20
C ALA A 177 17.65 -7.27 30.34
N LYS A 178 18.35 -7.25 31.49
CA LYS A 178 18.08 -8.09 32.67
C LYS A 178 17.37 -7.30 33.76
#